data_AF-A0A8J7MHU8-F1
#
_entry.id   AF-A0A8J7MHU8-F1
#
_cell.length_a   1.000
_cell.length_b   1.000
_cell.length_c   1.000
_cell.angle_alpha   90.00
_cell.angle_beta   90.00
_cell.angle_gamma   90.00
#
_symmetry.space_group_name_H-M   'P 1'
#
loop_
_entity.id
_entity.type
_entity.pdbx_description
1 polymer ?
#
loop_
_entity_poly.entity_id
_entity_poly.type
_entity_poly.pdbx_seq_one_letter_code
_entity_poly.pdbx_strand_id
1 'polypeptide(L)'
;MAATFGLISEGITDQIVIESILVGYYNSKNIILDMLQPLRDETDENLAASDGNWHKVFEYCKSKQFRDAFSIREDYYVIIQLDTDFLFTEHYSREDYPIVTHDTSNVRLSVDDLVQSMVDFFIQLIGEAFYKKHDEQIIFAISVDS
;
A
#
# COMPACT_ATOMS: atom_id res chain seq x y z
N MET A 1 -15.79 18.84 -6.87
CA MET A 1 -15.21 18.49 -5.56
C MET A 1 -13.74 18.16 -5.77
N ALA A 2 -12.87 18.42 -4.80
CA ALA A 2 -11.48 18.01 -4.87
C ALA A 2 -11.39 16.53 -4.49
N ALA A 3 -10.75 15.71 -5.31
CA ALA A 3 -10.53 14.30 -4.97
C ALA A 3 -9.69 14.21 -3.68
N THR A 4 -10.08 13.30 -2.79
CA THR A 4 -9.40 13.06 -1.50
C THR A 4 -8.78 11.67 -1.50
N PHE A 5 -7.48 11.58 -1.21
CA PHE A 5 -6.76 10.32 -1.18
C PHE A 5 -6.08 10.09 0.18
N GLY A 6 -6.25 8.90 0.75
CA GLY A 6 -5.42 8.38 1.82
C GLY A 6 -4.21 7.64 1.23
N LEU A 7 -3.00 7.89 1.78
CA LEU A 7 -1.77 7.25 1.32
C LEU A 7 -1.19 6.32 2.39
N ILE A 8 -1.02 5.06 2.03
CA ILE A 8 -0.33 4.02 2.81
C ILE A 8 0.84 3.55 1.96
N SER A 9 2.07 3.75 2.40
CA SER A 9 3.28 3.37 1.68
C SER A 9 4.36 2.88 2.63
N GLU A 10 5.42 2.29 2.06
CA GLU A 10 6.59 1.89 2.83
C GLU A 10 7.32 3.09 3.42
N GLY A 11 7.55 4.13 2.60
CA GLY A 11 8.31 5.30 3.00
C GLY A 11 7.66 6.63 2.62
N ILE A 12 8.23 7.71 3.16
CA ILE A 12 7.81 9.09 2.87
C ILE A 12 8.10 9.44 1.40
N THR A 13 9.20 8.92 0.84
CA THR A 13 9.57 9.12 -0.57
C THR A 13 8.47 8.65 -1.52
N ASP A 14 7.88 7.48 -1.26
CA ASP A 14 6.78 6.93 -2.06
C ASP A 14 5.56 7.84 -2.04
N GLN A 15 5.21 8.37 -0.87
CA GLN A 15 4.13 9.35 -0.74
C GLN A 15 4.41 10.61 -1.57
N ILE A 16 5.66 11.10 -1.62
CA ILE A 16 6.05 12.30 -2.41
C ILE A 16 5.88 12.01 -3.91
N VAL A 17 6.27 10.82 -4.35
CA VAL A 17 6.12 10.39 -5.75
C VAL A 17 4.65 10.28 -6.12
N ILE A 18 3.83 9.62 -5.30
CA ILE A 18 2.38 9.49 -5.54
C ILE A 18 1.69 10.85 -5.55
N GLU A 19 2.01 11.73 -4.59
CA GLU A 19 1.53 13.12 -4.57
C GLU A 19 1.84 13.84 -5.88
N SER A 20 3.07 13.72 -6.37
CA SER A 20 3.49 14.34 -7.64
C SER A 20 2.73 13.78 -8.85
N ILE A 21 2.49 12.47 -8.88
CA ILE A 21 1.68 11.80 -9.91
C ILE A 21 0.25 12.35 -9.90
N LEU A 22 -0.38 12.41 -8.73
CA LEU A 22 -1.75 12.90 -8.58
C LEU A 22 -1.86 14.37 -9.02
N VAL A 23 -0.93 15.22 -8.57
CA VAL A 23 -0.89 16.65 -8.96
C VAL A 23 -0.74 16.80 -10.47
N GLY A 24 0.13 16.00 -11.09
CA GLY A 24 0.31 16.00 -12.55
C GLY A 24 -0.93 15.50 -13.30
N TYR A 25 -1.52 14.40 -12.86
CA TYR A 25 -2.68 13.77 -13.49
C TYR A 25 -3.92 14.68 -13.45
N TYR A 26 -4.20 15.30 -12.29
CA TYR A 26 -5.32 16.23 -12.15
C TYR A 26 -4.98 17.65 -12.60
N ASN A 27 -3.72 17.92 -12.99
CA ASN A 27 -3.21 19.25 -13.30
C ASN A 27 -3.60 20.29 -12.23
N SER A 28 -3.51 19.90 -10.96
CA SER A 28 -4.02 20.67 -9.83
C SER A 28 -3.22 20.38 -8.57
N LYS A 29 -2.84 21.44 -7.86
CA LYS A 29 -2.23 21.34 -6.52
C LYS A 29 -3.26 21.25 -5.40
N ASN A 30 -4.55 21.42 -5.71
CA ASN A 30 -5.65 21.40 -4.74
C ASN A 30 -6.20 19.97 -4.59
N ILE A 31 -5.33 19.01 -4.31
CA ILE A 31 -5.69 17.62 -4.00
C ILE A 31 -5.56 17.46 -2.50
N ILE A 32 -6.55 16.83 -1.87
CA ILE A 32 -6.51 16.58 -0.43
C ILE A 32 -5.84 15.22 -0.23
N LEU A 33 -4.72 15.21 0.49
CA LEU A 33 -3.97 13.99 0.78
C LEU A 33 -3.90 13.78 2.29
N ASP A 34 -4.34 12.61 2.73
CA ASP A 34 -4.21 12.16 4.11
C ASP A 34 -3.07 11.14 4.17
N MET A 35 -1.98 11.48 4.86
CA MET A 35 -0.84 10.59 5.04
C MET A 35 -1.18 9.59 6.14
N LEU A 36 -1.63 8.40 5.77
CA LEU A 36 -2.12 7.38 6.71
C LEU A 36 -0.96 6.58 7.30
N GLN A 37 0.00 6.18 6.47
CA GLN A 37 1.20 5.45 6.87
C GLN A 37 2.32 5.64 5.82
N PRO A 38 3.56 5.98 6.21
CA PRO A 38 3.87 6.61 7.50
C PRO A 38 3.10 7.92 7.68
N LEU A 39 2.94 8.37 8.93
CA LEU A 39 2.50 9.73 9.17
C LEU A 39 3.58 10.70 8.65
N ARG A 40 3.18 11.94 8.39
CA ARG A 40 4.10 13.05 8.15
C ARG A 40 3.88 14.07 9.24
N ASP A 41 4.40 13.82 10.43
CA ASP A 41 4.39 14.79 11.52
C ASP A 41 5.79 15.34 11.82
N GLU A 42 5.86 16.43 12.60
CA GLU A 42 7.12 17.15 12.90
C GLU A 42 8.16 16.29 13.65
N THR A 43 7.83 15.05 14.05
CA THR A 43 8.76 14.13 14.74
C THR A 43 9.40 13.07 13.83
N ASP A 44 9.04 13.04 12.54
CA ASP A 44 9.41 11.98 11.59
C ASP A 44 10.79 12.13 10.91
N GLU A 45 11.69 12.99 11.41
CA GLU A 45 13.05 13.15 10.87
C GLU A 45 13.89 11.85 10.86
N ASN A 46 13.46 10.78 11.57
CA ASN A 46 14.18 9.51 11.67
C ASN A 46 13.54 8.32 10.90
N LEU A 47 12.38 8.47 10.24
CA LEU A 47 11.75 7.35 9.51
C LEU A 47 12.43 7.02 8.17
N ALA A 48 13.20 7.95 7.61
CA ALA A 48 13.98 7.71 6.39
C ALA A 48 15.19 6.77 6.60
N ALA A 49 15.48 6.37 7.85
CA ALA A 49 16.72 5.69 8.22
C ALA A 49 16.55 4.26 8.77
N SER A 50 15.33 3.71 8.83
CA SER A 50 15.11 2.32 9.28
C SER A 50 14.86 1.40 8.08
N ASP A 51 15.74 0.43 7.86
CA ASP A 51 15.56 -0.62 6.86
C ASP A 51 14.20 -1.32 7.03
N GLY A 52 13.44 -1.46 5.93
CA GLY A 52 12.31 -2.36 5.77
C GLY A 52 11.04 -1.99 6.54
N ASN A 53 10.37 -0.89 6.16
CA ASN A 53 9.07 -0.50 6.74
C ASN A 53 7.87 -1.19 6.04
N TRP A 54 8.11 -2.04 5.04
CA TRP A 54 7.08 -2.82 4.34
C TRP A 54 6.07 -3.50 5.29
N HIS A 55 6.53 -4.06 6.41
CA HIS A 55 5.66 -4.75 7.37
C HIS A 55 4.60 -3.81 7.99
N LYS A 56 4.90 -2.52 8.15
CA LYS A 56 3.97 -1.52 8.69
C LYS A 56 2.80 -1.26 7.74
N VAL A 57 3.00 -1.42 6.43
CA VAL A 57 1.92 -1.33 5.44
C VAL A 57 0.89 -2.44 5.70
N PHE A 58 1.36 -3.67 5.92
CA PHE A 58 0.49 -4.79 6.28
C PHE A 58 -0.20 -4.60 7.64
N GLU A 59 0.52 -4.13 8.66
CA GLU A 59 -0.07 -3.85 9.97
C GLU A 59 -1.16 -2.76 9.88
N TYR A 60 -0.92 -1.71 9.11
CA TYR A 60 -1.91 -0.66 8.93
C TYR A 60 -3.16 -1.19 8.23
N CYS A 61 -3.03 -2.00 7.18
CA CYS A 61 -4.18 -2.57 6.46
C CYS A 61 -5.06 -3.48 7.35
N LYS A 62 -4.48 -4.12 8.38
CA LYS A 62 -5.22 -4.90 9.39
C LYS A 62 -5.93 -4.03 10.43
N SER A 63 -5.52 -2.78 10.57
CA SER A 63 -5.88 -1.93 11.71
C SER A 63 -7.34 -1.43 11.65
N LYS A 64 -7.83 -0.97 12.80
CA LYS A 64 -9.13 -0.27 12.86
C LYS A 64 -9.04 1.07 12.12
N GLN A 65 -7.90 1.74 12.19
CA GLN A 65 -7.63 3.03 11.57
C GLN A 65 -7.82 2.97 10.05
N PHE A 66 -7.35 1.89 9.41
CA PHE A 66 -7.61 1.65 7.99
C PHE A 66 -9.11 1.62 7.68
N ARG A 67 -9.90 0.90 8.48
CA ARG A 67 -11.37 0.81 8.29
C ARG A 67 -12.05 2.15 8.55
N ASP A 68 -11.60 2.88 9.55
CA ASP A 68 -12.16 4.18 9.93
C ASP A 68 -11.93 5.24 8.83
N ALA A 69 -10.84 5.15 8.06
CA ALA A 69 -10.54 6.08 6.97
C ALA A 69 -11.66 6.14 5.91
N PHE A 70 -12.31 5.02 5.61
CA PHE A 70 -13.43 4.95 4.66
C PHE A 70 -14.75 5.51 5.21
N SER A 71 -14.83 5.85 6.50
CA SER A 71 -16.04 6.40 7.12
C SER A 71 -16.11 7.93 7.03
N ILE A 72 -15.04 8.58 6.56
CA ILE A 72 -14.91 10.04 6.59
C ILE A 72 -15.72 10.69 5.44
N ARG A 73 -15.64 10.14 4.22
CA ARG A 73 -16.33 10.67 3.02
C ARG A 73 -16.65 9.56 2.02
N GLU A 74 -17.69 9.79 1.21
CA GLU A 74 -18.05 8.88 0.11
C GLU A 74 -17.05 8.96 -1.07
N ASP A 75 -16.40 10.11 -1.29
CA ASP A 75 -15.43 10.36 -2.36
C ASP A 75 -13.97 10.21 -1.89
N TYR A 76 -13.73 9.25 -1.01
CA TYR A 76 -12.42 8.96 -0.42
C TYR A 76 -11.81 7.70 -1.06
N TYR A 77 -10.59 7.82 -1.58
CA TYR A 77 -9.84 6.70 -2.15
C TYR A 77 -8.60 6.44 -1.30
N VAL A 78 -8.18 5.18 -1.16
CA VAL A 78 -6.94 4.82 -0.46
C VAL A 78 -5.99 4.18 -1.44
N ILE A 79 -4.79 4.75 -1.56
CA ILE A 79 -3.69 4.20 -2.35
C ILE A 79 -2.77 3.44 -1.39
N ILE A 80 -2.56 2.16 -1.67
CA ILE A 80 -1.66 1.28 -0.94
C ILE A 80 -0.47 1.00 -1.85
N GLN A 81 0.70 1.57 -1.51
CA GLN A 81 1.94 1.33 -2.22
C GLN A 81 2.85 0.38 -1.44
N LEU A 82 3.46 -0.55 -2.16
CA LEU A 82 4.46 -1.45 -1.63
C LEU A 82 5.38 -1.96 -2.74
N ASP A 83 6.68 -1.99 -2.46
CA ASP A 83 7.67 -2.63 -3.32
C ASP A 83 7.75 -4.12 -2.96
N THR A 84 8.09 -4.98 -3.92
CA THR A 84 8.14 -6.44 -3.70
C THR A 84 9.55 -6.97 -3.46
N ASP A 85 10.56 -6.12 -3.40
CA ASP A 85 11.96 -6.49 -3.14
C ASP A 85 12.13 -7.16 -1.76
N PHE A 86 11.31 -6.79 -0.77
CA PHE A 86 11.32 -7.41 0.56
C PHE A 86 11.14 -8.93 0.52
N LEU A 87 10.43 -9.47 -0.48
CA LEU A 87 10.23 -10.91 -0.68
C LEU A 87 11.54 -11.68 -0.90
N PHE A 88 12.62 -10.98 -1.25
CA PHE A 88 13.93 -11.54 -1.52
C PHE A 88 14.96 -11.21 -0.42
N THR A 89 14.51 -10.63 0.69
CA THR A 89 15.34 -10.31 1.86
C THR A 89 15.31 -11.43 2.90
N GLU A 90 16.30 -11.45 3.79
CA GLU A 90 16.35 -12.40 4.91
C GLU A 90 15.29 -12.13 6.00
N HIS A 91 14.62 -10.97 5.96
CA HIS A 91 13.55 -10.60 6.88
C HIS A 91 12.18 -11.12 6.47
N TYR A 92 12.04 -11.63 5.23
CA TYR A 92 10.81 -12.22 4.75
C TYR A 92 10.72 -13.71 5.11
N SER A 93 9.57 -14.11 5.63
CA SER A 93 9.22 -15.51 5.87
C SER A 93 7.88 -15.82 5.24
N ARG A 94 7.82 -16.90 4.45
CA ARG A 94 6.58 -17.40 3.85
C ARG A 94 5.58 -17.92 4.90
N GLU A 95 6.07 -18.28 6.10
CA GLU A 95 5.22 -18.71 7.20
C GLU A 95 4.41 -17.53 7.77
N ASP A 96 5.04 -16.35 7.86
CA ASP A 96 4.41 -15.13 8.37
C ASP A 96 3.60 -14.40 7.29
N TYR A 97 4.10 -14.44 6.05
CA TYR A 97 3.54 -13.74 4.89
C TYR A 97 3.40 -14.73 3.72
N PRO A 98 2.28 -15.49 3.64
CA PRO A 98 2.06 -16.58 2.68
C PRO A 98 1.83 -16.10 1.23
N ILE A 99 2.62 -15.14 0.77
CA ILE A 99 2.67 -14.64 -0.60
C ILE A 99 3.34 -15.70 -1.48
N VAL A 100 2.74 -16.00 -2.63
CA VAL A 100 3.25 -16.97 -3.58
C VAL A 100 4.16 -16.24 -4.56
N THR A 101 5.42 -16.69 -4.67
CA THR A 101 6.41 -16.11 -5.60
C THR A 101 6.81 -17.06 -6.72
N HIS A 102 6.46 -18.35 -6.58
CA HIS A 102 6.76 -19.41 -7.53
C HIS A 102 5.55 -20.31 -7.75
N ASP A 103 5.44 -20.87 -8.95
CA ASP A 103 4.41 -21.84 -9.31
C ASP A 103 4.67 -23.24 -8.70
N THR A 104 3.78 -24.20 -9.01
CA THR A 104 3.90 -25.59 -8.53
C THR A 104 5.11 -26.35 -9.10
N SER A 105 5.72 -25.84 -10.17
CA SER A 105 6.95 -26.35 -10.77
C SER A 105 8.20 -25.64 -10.25
N ASN A 106 8.06 -24.78 -9.25
CA ASN A 106 9.11 -23.96 -8.66
C ASN A 106 9.73 -22.95 -9.65
N VAL A 107 8.93 -22.47 -10.62
CA VAL A 107 9.30 -21.39 -11.54
C VAL A 107 8.78 -20.07 -10.98
N ARG A 108 9.60 -19.00 -11.03
CA ARG A 108 9.20 -17.66 -10.59
C ARG A 108 7.93 -17.22 -11.33
N LEU A 109 6.98 -16.66 -10.59
CA LEU A 109 5.75 -16.12 -11.16
C LEU A 109 6.04 -14.99 -12.17
N SER A 110 5.11 -14.81 -13.11
CA SER A 110 5.09 -13.61 -13.95
C SER A 110 4.83 -12.36 -13.09
N VAL A 111 5.09 -11.17 -13.64
CA VAL A 111 4.79 -9.91 -12.95
C VAL A 111 3.31 -9.84 -12.57
N ASP A 112 2.41 -10.17 -13.50
CA ASP A 112 0.97 -10.12 -13.27
C ASP A 112 0.53 -11.10 -12.17
N ASP A 113 1.08 -12.32 -12.19
CA ASP A 113 0.75 -13.33 -11.18
C ASP A 113 1.31 -12.98 -9.79
N LEU A 114 2.49 -12.34 -9.73
CA LEU A 114 3.05 -11.87 -8.46
C LEU A 114 2.23 -10.70 -7.90
N VAL A 115 1.84 -9.74 -8.74
CA VAL A 115 0.95 -8.64 -8.35
C VAL A 115 -0.38 -9.20 -7.83
N GLN A 116 -0.97 -10.19 -8.52
CA GLN A 116 -2.20 -10.82 -8.05
C GLN A 116 -2.00 -11.52 -6.70
N SER A 117 -0.89 -12.24 -6.50
CA SER A 117 -0.60 -12.86 -5.21
C SER A 117 -0.45 -11.83 -4.08
N MET A 118 0.11 -10.67 -4.37
CA MET A 118 0.22 -9.57 -3.40
C MET A 118 -1.16 -8.97 -3.08
N VAL A 119 -1.99 -8.72 -4.09
CA VAL A 119 -3.37 -8.23 -3.94
C VAL A 119 -4.19 -9.21 -3.11
N ASP A 120 -4.12 -10.50 -3.41
CA ASP A 120 -4.84 -11.54 -2.66
C ASP A 120 -4.44 -11.54 -1.18
N PHE A 121 -3.15 -11.36 -0.89
CA PHE A 121 -2.67 -11.24 0.48
C PHE A 121 -3.20 -9.97 1.18
N PHE A 122 -3.20 -8.82 0.51
CA PHE A 122 -3.82 -7.61 1.05
C PHE A 122 -5.31 -7.78 1.33
N ILE A 123 -6.05 -8.43 0.43
CA ILE A 123 -7.48 -8.72 0.61
C ILE A 123 -7.69 -9.59 1.86
N GLN A 124 -6.84 -10.59 2.10
CA GLN A 124 -6.88 -11.41 3.31
C GLN A 124 -6.65 -10.56 4.58
N LEU A 125 -5.66 -9.66 4.56
CA LEU A 125 -5.36 -8.76 5.69
C LEU A 125 -6.50 -7.78 5.98
N ILE A 126 -7.07 -7.17 4.94
CA ILE A 126 -8.19 -6.22 5.02
C ILE A 126 -9.49 -6.94 5.43
N GLY A 127 -9.63 -8.20 5.02
CA GLY A 127 -10.83 -9.02 5.15
C GLY A 127 -11.76 -8.83 3.95
N GLU A 128 -12.07 -9.96 3.28
CA GLU A 128 -12.83 -10.02 2.03
C GLU A 128 -14.14 -9.23 2.05
N ALA A 129 -14.92 -9.33 3.13
CA ALA A 129 -16.21 -8.66 3.25
C ALA A 129 -16.07 -7.13 3.26
N PHE A 130 -15.00 -6.61 3.86
CA PHE A 130 -14.72 -5.18 3.87
C PHE A 130 -14.16 -4.73 2.52
N TYR A 131 -13.21 -5.48 1.97
CA TYR A 131 -12.65 -5.20 0.65
C TYR A 131 -13.74 -5.13 -0.40
N LYS A 132 -14.62 -6.13 -0.49
CA LYS A 132 -15.73 -6.16 -1.46
C LYS A 132 -16.69 -4.97 -1.34
N LYS A 133 -16.77 -4.33 -0.17
CA LYS A 133 -17.61 -3.15 0.03
C LYS A 133 -16.93 -1.86 -0.49
N HIS A 134 -15.60 -1.84 -0.55
CA HIS A 134 -14.77 -0.66 -0.77
C HIS A 134 -13.74 -0.87 -1.88
N ASP A 135 -13.91 -1.87 -2.75
CA ASP A 135 -12.94 -2.28 -3.77
C ASP A 135 -12.73 -1.17 -4.81
N GLU A 136 -13.78 -0.46 -5.20
CA GLU A 136 -13.69 0.73 -6.07
C GLU A 136 -12.93 1.91 -5.44
N GLN A 137 -12.74 1.89 -4.11
CA GLN A 137 -12.05 2.95 -3.37
C GLN A 137 -10.60 2.59 -3.03
N ILE A 138 -10.18 1.34 -3.22
CA ILE A 138 -8.84 0.85 -2.86
C ILE A 138 -8.01 0.69 -4.14
N ILE A 139 -6.88 1.37 -4.20
CA ILE A 139 -5.95 1.33 -5.33
C ILE A 139 -4.64 0.70 -4.86
N PHE A 140 -4.30 -0.46 -5.42
CA PHE A 140 -3.01 -1.11 -5.18
C PHE A 140 -1.96 -0.58 -6.15
N ALA A 141 -0.89 0.01 -5.62
CA ALA A 141 0.28 0.50 -6.36
C ALA A 141 1.50 -0.38 -6.02
N ILE A 142 1.59 -1.54 -6.66
CA ILE A 142 2.60 -2.56 -6.34
C ILE A 142 3.75 -2.47 -7.34
N SER A 143 4.97 -2.26 -6.85
CA SER A 143 6.18 -2.27 -7.69
C SER A 143 6.85 -3.64 -7.68
N VAL A 144 7.25 -4.11 -8.86
CA VAL A 144 7.96 -5.38 -9.05
C VAL A 144 9.34 -5.12 -9.62
N ASP A 145 10.36 -5.76 -9.03
CA ASP A 145 11.77 -5.59 -9.39
C ASP A 145 12.25 -4.12 -9.25
N SER A 146 11.87 -3.46 -8.14
CA SER A 146 12.33 -2.12 -7.73
C SER A 146 13.83 -2.04 -7.47
#